data_AF-A0A934KZK0-F1
#
_entry.id   AF-A0A934KZK0-F1
#
_cell.length_a   1.000
_cell.length_b   1.000
_cell.length_c   1.000
_cell.angle_alpha   90.00
_cell.angle_beta   90.00
_cell.angle_gamma   90.00
#
_symmetry.space_group_name_H-M   'P 1'
#
loop_
_entity.id
_entity.type
_entity.pdbx_description
1 polymer ?
#
loop_
_entity_poly.entity_id
_entity_poly.type
_entity_poly.pdbx_seq_one_letter_code
_entity_poly.pdbx_strand_id
1 'polypeptide(L)'
;MKHLASLAAVIALAVQVSAAPAPAPAPARLELRPGDHLCLIGNALAERMQHDNHWETLLHQRFPKHNLVVRNLAFTADEVDIKTEITIENSSYSKGDKVLPARLRSQNFGSPDQHLAFSKATVVLAFFGFNESFAGPAGVAKFKADLTYFIEHTRKQNYSGAGAPRLALVSPIGHENLGNPNLPDGKANNANLKLYTDAMAAVATELGVPFVDLFNPSLKAYLGAPFKLTHNGVHLNTDGHKALARLLDEGLFGKARVPGDFNAKLRAELNEKNYQWFNRYRAVNGYYIYGKRSLVKFSDGEQRNADVMERERAVLDVMTANRDARAWKVAQGEPVPATIDDSNVPPFLPVKTHFGSARVNREKAANPIQKVGMSSKSGEADVLTYLPVSEALKQFKLAPGYAINCFASEEQFPEVANAVAMAFDARGRLWV
;
A
#
# COMPACT_ATOMS: atom_id res chain seq x y z
N MET A 1 -86.52 59.99 -3.66
CA MET A 1 -85.04 59.96 -3.71
C MET A 1 -84.58 58.71 -2.97
N LYS A 2 -84.21 57.66 -3.71
CA LYS A 2 -83.75 56.37 -3.18
C LYS A 2 -82.25 56.25 -3.46
N HIS A 3 -81.52 55.71 -2.48
CA HIS A 3 -80.56 54.60 -2.60
C HIS A 3 -79.37 54.73 -1.64
N LEU A 4 -79.32 53.71 -0.76
CA LEU A 4 -78.26 53.32 0.15
C LEU A 4 -76.93 53.10 -0.59
N ALA A 5 -75.83 53.51 0.05
CA ALA A 5 -74.48 53.09 -0.30
C ALA A 5 -74.10 51.82 0.49
N SER A 6 -73.59 50.80 -0.20
CA SER A 6 -72.86 49.67 0.38
C SER A 6 -71.59 49.51 -0.43
N LEU A 7 -70.43 49.59 0.23
CA LEU A 7 -69.14 49.32 -0.38
C LEU A 7 -68.54 48.08 0.31
N ALA A 8 -68.33 47.04 -0.49
CA ALA A 8 -67.80 45.75 -0.07
C ALA A 8 -66.28 45.82 0.19
N ALA A 9 -65.83 45.19 1.27
CA ALA A 9 -64.42 44.98 1.57
C ALA A 9 -63.89 43.77 0.79
N VAL A 10 -62.84 43.97 -0.01
CA VAL A 10 -62.09 42.91 -0.70
C VAL A 10 -60.96 42.45 0.21
N ILE A 11 -61.01 41.20 0.68
CA ILE A 11 -59.92 40.53 1.40
C ILE A 11 -59.04 39.85 0.35
N ALA A 12 -57.79 40.32 0.20
CA ALA A 12 -56.78 39.66 -0.61
C ALA A 12 -56.09 38.55 0.20
N LEU A 13 -56.30 37.29 -0.21
CA LEU A 13 -55.62 36.13 0.35
C LEU A 13 -54.22 36.01 -0.29
N ALA A 14 -53.16 36.25 0.49
CA ALA A 14 -51.79 36.03 0.04
C ALA A 14 -51.45 34.53 0.10
N VAL A 15 -51.29 33.90 -1.07
CA VAL A 15 -50.79 32.53 -1.18
C VAL A 15 -49.28 32.56 -1.00
N GLN A 16 -48.78 32.06 0.13
CA GLN A 16 -47.35 31.79 0.33
C GLN A 16 -46.97 30.55 -0.49
N VAL A 17 -46.29 30.76 -1.61
CA VAL A 17 -45.63 29.69 -2.35
C VAL A 17 -44.37 29.31 -1.58
N SER A 18 -44.43 28.21 -0.85
CA SER A 18 -43.26 27.62 -0.19
C SER A 18 -42.33 27.07 -1.28
N ALA A 19 -41.20 27.73 -1.49
CA ALA A 19 -40.17 27.27 -2.42
C ALA A 19 -39.57 25.96 -1.88
N ALA A 20 -39.65 24.89 -2.67
CA ALA A 20 -38.97 23.64 -2.35
C ALA A 20 -37.46 23.91 -2.21
N PRO A 21 -36.77 23.31 -1.21
CA PRO A 21 -35.34 23.47 -1.07
C PRO A 21 -34.64 23.02 -2.35
N ALA A 22 -33.71 23.85 -2.85
CA ALA A 22 -32.91 23.50 -3.99
C ALA A 22 -32.19 22.15 -3.73
N PRO A 23 -32.15 21.22 -4.70
CA PRO A 23 -31.42 19.98 -4.53
C PRO A 23 -29.98 20.30 -4.15
N ALA A 24 -29.48 19.62 -3.11
CA ALA A 24 -28.10 19.77 -2.69
C ALA A 24 -27.19 19.59 -3.92
N PRO A 25 -26.18 20.47 -4.12
CA PRO A 25 -25.26 20.32 -5.23
C PRO A 25 -24.68 18.91 -5.20
N ALA A 26 -24.69 18.24 -6.35
CA ALA A 26 -24.12 16.91 -6.47
C ALA A 26 -22.67 16.96 -5.95
N PRO A 27 -22.23 15.95 -5.16
CA PRO A 27 -20.89 15.96 -4.60
C PRO A 27 -19.86 16.17 -5.72
N ALA A 28 -18.90 17.06 -5.47
CA ALA A 28 -17.84 17.37 -6.41
C ALA A 28 -17.14 16.07 -6.80
N ARG A 29 -17.20 15.72 -8.09
CA ARG A 29 -16.54 14.52 -8.62
C ARG A 29 -15.08 14.83 -8.91
N LEU A 30 -14.25 13.78 -8.89
CA LEU A 30 -12.85 13.93 -9.24
C LEU A 30 -12.71 14.01 -10.75
N GLU A 31 -12.14 15.10 -11.26
CA GLU A 31 -11.75 15.22 -12.66
C GLU A 31 -10.31 14.71 -12.83
N LEU A 32 -10.10 13.84 -13.83
CA LEU A 32 -8.78 13.40 -14.27
C LEU A 32 -8.42 14.06 -15.60
N ARG A 33 -7.13 14.29 -15.79
CA ARG A 33 -6.52 14.92 -16.96
C ARG A 33 -5.52 13.96 -17.58
N PRO A 34 -5.24 14.07 -18.90
CA PRO A 34 -4.14 13.35 -19.51
C PRO A 34 -2.81 13.62 -18.78
N GLY A 35 -2.06 12.55 -18.51
CA GLY A 35 -0.79 12.59 -17.79
C GLY A 35 -0.92 12.71 -16.28
N ASP A 36 -2.10 12.49 -15.69
CA ASP A 36 -2.25 12.56 -14.23
C ASP A 36 -1.51 11.43 -13.51
N HIS A 37 -0.87 11.80 -12.39
CA HIS A 37 -0.22 10.91 -11.45
C HIS A 37 -1.11 10.77 -10.21
N LEU A 38 -1.83 9.65 -10.14
CA LEU A 38 -2.69 9.28 -9.02
C LEU A 38 -1.88 8.53 -7.96
N CYS A 39 -1.79 9.11 -6.77
CA CYS A 39 -1.17 8.49 -5.61
C CYS A 39 -2.24 8.05 -4.60
N LEU A 40 -2.28 6.76 -4.29
CA LEU A 40 -3.16 6.21 -3.26
C LEU A 40 -2.40 6.20 -1.94
N ILE A 41 -2.96 6.80 -0.90
CA ILE A 41 -2.41 6.76 0.46
C ILE A 41 -3.48 6.24 1.42
N GLY A 42 -3.06 5.68 2.55
CA GLY A 42 -3.99 5.20 3.57
C GLY A 42 -3.67 3.80 4.04
N ASN A 43 -4.69 3.17 4.60
CA ASN A 43 -4.55 1.88 5.29
C ASN A 43 -4.66 0.66 4.35
N ALA A 44 -4.93 -0.51 4.96
CA ALA A 44 -5.02 -1.80 4.28
C ALA A 44 -6.01 -1.83 3.11
N LEU A 45 -7.09 -1.04 3.12
CA LEU A 45 -8.05 -1.05 2.01
C LEU A 45 -7.37 -0.61 0.70
N ALA A 46 -6.63 0.49 0.74
CA ALA A 46 -5.87 0.99 -0.41
C ALA A 46 -4.67 0.11 -0.72
N GLU A 47 -3.90 -0.27 0.31
CA GLU A 47 -2.70 -1.10 0.14
C GLU A 47 -3.03 -2.41 -0.58
N ARG A 48 -4.14 -3.07 -0.23
CA ARG A 48 -4.48 -4.37 -0.81
C ARG A 48 -5.02 -4.31 -2.23
N MET A 49 -5.44 -3.14 -2.71
CA MET A 49 -5.94 -2.99 -4.10
C MET A 49 -4.89 -3.42 -5.14
N GLN A 50 -3.60 -3.34 -4.80
CA GLN A 50 -2.50 -3.70 -5.70
C GLN A 50 -2.35 -5.21 -5.93
N HIS A 51 -3.00 -6.06 -5.12
CA HIS A 51 -2.90 -7.52 -5.25
C HIS A 51 -3.88 -8.09 -6.29
N ASP A 52 -5.01 -7.41 -6.53
CA ASP A 52 -6.01 -7.83 -7.52
C ASP A 52 -6.13 -6.88 -8.71
N ASN A 53 -5.79 -5.59 -8.55
CA ASN A 53 -5.80 -4.52 -9.57
C ASN A 53 -7.10 -4.31 -10.35
N HIS A 54 -8.24 -4.75 -9.79
CA HIS A 54 -9.55 -4.58 -10.44
C HIS A 54 -9.93 -3.11 -10.64
N TRP A 55 -9.67 -2.23 -9.67
CA TRP A 55 -9.99 -0.81 -9.81
C TRP A 55 -9.13 -0.10 -10.84
N GLU A 56 -7.81 -0.31 -10.80
CA GLU A 56 -6.90 0.31 -11.77
C GLU A 56 -7.19 -0.17 -13.20
N THR A 57 -7.64 -1.41 -13.36
CA THR A 57 -8.13 -1.94 -14.64
C THR A 57 -9.32 -1.14 -15.15
N LEU A 58 -10.34 -0.87 -14.31
CA LEU A 58 -11.48 -0.04 -14.70
C LEU A 58 -11.07 1.42 -14.98
N LEU A 59 -10.15 1.97 -14.20
CA LEU A 59 -9.63 3.32 -14.37
C LEU A 59 -9.05 3.51 -15.78
N HIS A 60 -8.16 2.60 -16.20
CA HIS A 60 -7.56 2.66 -17.53
C HIS A 60 -8.56 2.35 -18.65
N GLN A 61 -9.54 1.48 -18.43
CA GLN A 61 -10.63 1.25 -19.41
C GLN A 61 -11.55 2.46 -19.56
N ARG A 62 -11.81 3.21 -18.48
CA ARG A 62 -12.62 4.43 -18.49
C ARG A 62 -11.88 5.60 -19.14
N PHE A 63 -10.57 5.69 -18.93
CA PHE A 63 -9.71 6.78 -19.41
C PHE A 63 -8.55 6.26 -20.30
N PRO A 64 -8.84 5.55 -21.41
CA PRO A 64 -7.81 4.83 -22.15
C PRO A 64 -6.74 5.75 -22.77
N LYS A 65 -7.12 6.99 -23.09
CA LYS A 65 -6.25 7.98 -23.72
C LYS A 65 -5.57 8.94 -22.74
N HIS A 66 -5.73 8.73 -21.43
CA HIS A 66 -5.18 9.66 -20.43
C HIS A 66 -3.75 9.33 -20.03
N ASN A 67 -3.20 8.16 -20.36
CA ASN A 67 -1.85 7.75 -19.97
C ASN A 67 -1.59 8.00 -18.47
N LEU A 68 -2.55 7.57 -17.64
CA LEU A 68 -2.51 7.80 -16.19
C LEU A 68 -1.36 7.01 -15.56
N VAL A 69 -0.71 7.61 -14.58
CA VAL A 69 0.29 6.94 -13.73
C VAL A 69 -0.34 6.68 -12.38
N VAL A 70 -0.34 5.44 -11.90
CA VAL A 70 -0.87 5.09 -10.58
C VAL A 70 0.24 4.56 -9.68
N ARG A 71 0.35 5.14 -8.48
CA ARG A 71 1.31 4.76 -7.45
C ARG A 71 0.60 4.47 -6.15
N ASN A 72 0.64 3.23 -5.71
CA ASN A 72 0.12 2.83 -4.41
C ASN A 72 1.16 3.12 -3.33
N LEU A 73 0.91 4.14 -2.51
CA LEU A 73 1.75 4.58 -1.40
C LEU A 73 1.12 4.21 -0.04
N ALA A 74 0.03 3.45 -0.04
CA ALA A 74 -0.65 3.01 1.17
C ALA A 74 0.15 1.96 1.93
N PHE A 75 -0.09 1.88 3.24
CA PHE A 75 0.56 0.95 4.14
C PHE A 75 -0.44 0.50 5.20
N THR A 76 -0.44 -0.80 5.49
CA THR A 76 -1.30 -1.35 6.55
C THR A 76 -1.09 -0.60 7.87
N ALA A 77 -2.20 -0.38 8.60
CA ALA A 77 -2.25 0.37 9.85
C ALA A 77 -2.01 1.90 9.75
N ASP A 78 -1.84 2.48 8.55
CA ASP A 78 -1.73 3.94 8.43
C ASP A 78 -3.00 4.66 8.91
N GLU A 79 -2.78 5.73 9.68
CA GLU A 79 -3.79 6.73 10.03
C GLU A 79 -3.52 8.05 9.27
N VAL A 80 -4.51 8.95 9.30
CA VAL A 80 -4.45 10.28 8.70
C VAL A 80 -3.37 11.15 9.33
N ASP A 81 -3.02 10.89 10.59
CA ASP A 81 -2.14 11.73 11.39
C ASP A 81 -0.74 11.86 10.75
N ILE A 82 -0.46 13.10 10.31
CA ILE A 82 0.82 13.52 9.74
C ILE A 82 1.56 14.52 10.67
N LYS A 83 1.01 14.77 11.86
CA LYS A 83 1.56 15.71 12.85
C LYS A 83 2.31 15.02 13.97
N THR A 84 1.82 13.85 14.39
CA THR A 84 2.28 13.23 15.62
C THR A 84 3.67 12.66 15.43
N GLU A 85 4.58 13.24 16.17
CA GLU A 85 5.93 12.78 16.37
C GLU A 85 5.97 11.81 17.57
N ILE A 86 5.89 10.49 17.33
CA ILE A 86 5.92 9.45 18.37
C ILE A 86 7.35 9.32 18.92
N THR A 87 7.50 9.53 20.23
CA THR A 87 8.70 9.13 20.97
C THR A 87 8.46 7.74 21.58
N ILE A 88 9.25 6.74 21.19
CA ILE A 88 9.14 5.39 21.75
C ILE A 88 10.02 5.29 23.00
N GLU A 89 9.42 5.38 24.17
CA GLU A 89 10.06 5.05 25.44
C GLU A 89 10.14 3.52 25.57
N ASN A 90 11.35 2.97 25.79
CA ASN A 90 11.67 1.53 25.92
C ASN A 90 11.87 0.72 24.62
N SER A 91 12.23 1.34 23.50
CA SER A 91 12.87 0.56 22.42
C SER A 91 14.36 0.35 22.74
N SER A 92 14.88 -0.84 22.48
CA SER A 92 16.33 -1.11 22.51
C SER A 92 17.12 -0.35 21.42
N TYR A 93 16.45 0.49 20.63
CA TYR A 93 17.00 1.11 19.43
C TYR A 93 17.51 2.54 19.61
N SER A 94 17.10 3.27 20.67
CA SER A 94 17.79 4.49 21.14
C SER A 94 17.17 5.03 22.42
N LYS A 95 18.01 5.25 23.43
CA LYS A 95 17.66 5.98 24.66
C LYS A 95 17.89 7.48 24.36
N GLY A 96 16.82 8.25 24.20
CA GLY A 96 16.87 9.68 23.90
C GLY A 96 17.04 9.96 22.40
N ASP A 97 16.02 10.63 21.83
CA ASP A 97 15.88 11.13 20.45
C ASP A 97 15.63 10.09 19.33
N LYS A 98 14.65 10.24 18.40
CA LYS A 98 13.56 11.19 18.15
C LYS A 98 12.55 10.52 17.19
N VAL A 99 11.25 10.69 17.47
CA VAL A 99 10.16 10.94 16.51
C VAL A 99 9.94 9.95 15.34
N LEU A 100 8.85 9.18 15.40
CA LEU A 100 8.24 8.58 14.20
C LEU A 100 6.88 9.25 13.91
N PRO A 101 6.53 9.60 12.66
CA PRO A 101 5.15 9.93 12.34
C PRO A 101 4.21 8.79 12.78
N ALA A 102 2.92 9.05 13.01
CA ALA A 102 1.91 8.00 13.28
C ALA A 102 1.94 6.84 12.27
N ARG A 103 2.52 7.08 11.10
CA ARG A 103 2.90 6.06 10.11
C ARG A 103 4.27 5.47 10.45
N LEU A 104 4.26 4.39 11.23
CA LEU A 104 5.47 3.65 11.57
C LEU A 104 6.18 3.15 10.31
N ARG A 105 7.45 3.53 10.16
CA ARG A 105 8.32 3.12 9.07
C ARG A 105 9.71 2.81 9.61
N SER A 106 10.51 2.17 8.77
CA SER A 106 11.95 2.10 9.04
C SER A 106 12.56 3.49 9.17
N GLN A 107 13.59 3.63 9.99
CA GLN A 107 14.32 4.88 10.16
C GLN A 107 14.81 5.42 8.81
N ASN A 108 14.59 6.71 8.56
CA ASN A 108 14.92 7.42 7.31
C ASN A 108 14.19 6.94 6.04
N PHE A 109 13.05 6.25 6.17
CA PHE A 109 12.23 5.83 5.02
C PHE A 109 11.83 6.97 4.07
N GLY A 110 11.65 8.17 4.64
CA GLY A 110 11.10 9.33 3.95
C GLY A 110 9.75 9.72 4.54
N SER A 111 9.42 11.00 4.46
CA SER A 111 8.10 11.53 4.82
C SER A 111 7.07 11.22 3.73
N PRO A 112 5.77 11.20 4.05
CA PRO A 112 4.70 11.09 3.05
C PRO A 112 4.86 12.07 1.88
N ASP A 113 5.21 13.33 2.17
CA ASP A 113 5.40 14.39 1.17
C ASP A 113 6.56 14.09 0.23
N GLN A 114 7.68 13.54 0.73
CA GLN A 114 8.81 13.13 -0.11
C GLN A 114 8.41 12.01 -1.08
N HIS A 115 7.58 11.05 -0.65
CA HIS A 115 7.10 9.99 -1.54
C HIS A 115 6.08 10.49 -2.57
N LEU A 116 5.22 11.42 -2.19
CA LEU A 116 4.28 12.08 -3.10
C LEU A 116 5.02 12.95 -4.13
N ALA A 117 6.04 13.70 -3.70
CA ALA A 117 6.93 14.48 -4.57
C ALA A 117 7.70 13.58 -5.54
N PHE A 118 8.31 12.51 -5.05
CA PHE A 118 8.98 11.51 -5.90
C PHE A 118 8.02 10.96 -6.97
N SER A 119 6.78 10.68 -6.58
CA SER A 119 5.75 10.12 -7.46
C SER A 119 5.08 11.17 -8.36
N LYS A 120 5.47 12.45 -8.23
CA LYS A 120 4.93 13.61 -8.95
C LYS A 120 3.42 13.73 -8.83
N ALA A 121 2.87 13.48 -7.63
CA ALA A 121 1.43 13.41 -7.42
C ALA A 121 0.69 14.66 -7.94
N THR A 122 -0.21 14.49 -8.91
CA THR A 122 -1.17 15.51 -9.34
C THR A 122 -2.56 15.27 -8.75
N VAL A 123 -2.80 14.02 -8.33
CA VAL A 123 -4.03 13.56 -7.70
C VAL A 123 -3.67 12.68 -6.49
N VAL A 124 -4.29 12.91 -5.35
CA VAL A 124 -4.16 12.09 -4.14
C VAL A 124 -5.52 11.49 -3.80
N LEU A 125 -5.57 10.16 -3.65
CA LEU A 125 -6.72 9.43 -3.13
C LEU A 125 -6.38 8.97 -1.71
N ALA A 126 -7.12 9.45 -0.72
CA ALA A 126 -6.81 9.27 0.70
C ALA A 126 -7.83 8.35 1.40
N PHE A 127 -7.36 7.18 1.83
CA PHE A 127 -8.17 6.12 2.44
C PHE A 127 -7.91 6.05 3.95
N PHE A 128 -8.71 6.77 4.73
CA PHE A 128 -8.57 6.90 6.19
C PHE A 128 -9.86 6.57 6.92
N GLY A 129 -9.82 6.56 8.25
CA GLY A 129 -10.99 6.40 9.13
C GLY A 129 -11.16 5.00 9.70
N PHE A 130 -10.56 3.95 9.10
CA PHE A 130 -10.72 2.58 9.60
C PHE A 130 -9.93 2.38 10.91
N ASN A 131 -8.63 2.68 10.92
CA ASN A 131 -7.79 2.48 12.09
C ASN A 131 -8.17 3.47 13.20
N GLU A 132 -8.44 4.72 12.81
CA GLU A 132 -8.86 5.78 13.71
C GLU A 132 -10.18 5.42 14.42
N SER A 133 -11.06 4.61 13.78
CA SER A 133 -12.34 4.19 14.36
C SER A 133 -12.21 3.38 15.65
N PHE A 134 -11.03 2.82 15.93
CA PHE A 134 -10.78 2.08 17.17
C PHE A 134 -10.81 2.98 18.42
N ALA A 135 -10.61 4.28 18.27
CA ALA A 135 -10.79 5.25 19.35
C ALA A 135 -12.27 5.51 19.71
N GLY A 136 -13.22 4.91 18.96
CA GLY A 136 -14.65 5.02 19.22
C GLY A 136 -15.16 6.46 19.15
N PRO A 137 -16.30 6.78 19.79
CA PRO A 137 -16.89 8.13 19.77
C PRO A 137 -15.95 9.22 20.29
N ALA A 138 -15.08 8.90 21.26
CA ALA A 138 -14.16 9.85 21.88
C ALA A 138 -13.09 10.38 20.90
N GLY A 139 -12.69 9.59 19.91
CA GLY A 139 -11.66 9.97 18.93
C GLY A 139 -12.16 10.85 17.77
N VAL A 140 -13.48 10.98 17.57
CA VAL A 140 -14.06 11.66 16.40
C VAL A 140 -13.62 13.12 16.28
N ALA A 141 -13.55 13.85 17.41
CA ALA A 141 -13.14 15.25 17.41
C ALA A 141 -11.67 15.42 16.97
N LYS A 142 -10.76 14.59 17.50
CA LYS A 142 -9.34 14.58 17.08
C LYS A 142 -9.22 14.23 15.61
N PHE A 143 -9.91 13.17 15.17
CA PHE A 143 -9.88 12.72 13.78
C PHE A 143 -10.31 13.81 12.79
N LYS A 144 -11.39 14.55 13.10
CA LYS A 144 -11.81 15.69 12.28
C LYS A 144 -10.71 16.75 12.18
N ALA A 145 -10.09 17.12 13.30
CA ALA A 145 -9.02 18.12 13.31
C ALA A 145 -7.77 17.67 12.52
N ASP A 146 -7.41 16.39 12.60
CA ASP A 146 -6.28 15.85 11.85
C ASP A 146 -6.57 15.73 10.36
N LEU A 147 -7.80 15.34 10.01
CA LEU A 147 -8.25 15.27 8.62
C LEU A 147 -8.31 16.65 7.97
N THR A 148 -8.84 17.65 8.67
CA THR A 148 -8.83 19.06 8.23
C THR A 148 -7.40 19.52 7.97
N TYR A 149 -6.49 19.28 8.91
CA TYR A 149 -5.08 19.64 8.72
C TYR A 149 -4.45 18.92 7.54
N PHE A 150 -4.68 17.62 7.39
CA PHE A 150 -4.15 16.83 6.28
C PHE A 150 -4.60 17.42 4.93
N ILE A 151 -5.87 17.79 4.79
CA ILE A 151 -6.42 18.39 3.57
C ILE A 151 -5.76 19.74 3.29
N GLU A 152 -5.71 20.63 4.28
CA GLU A 152 -5.13 21.95 4.15
C GLU A 152 -3.63 21.90 3.85
N HIS A 153 -2.90 21.00 4.52
CA HIS A 153 -1.48 20.76 4.28
C HIS A 153 -1.25 20.28 2.85
N THR A 154 -1.98 19.24 2.42
CA THR A 154 -1.81 18.62 1.10
C THR A 154 -2.11 19.61 -0.03
N ARG A 155 -3.13 20.48 0.12
CA ARG A 155 -3.48 21.50 -0.87
C ARG A 155 -2.46 22.64 -1.00
N LYS A 156 -1.57 22.81 -0.03
CA LYS A 156 -0.46 23.78 -0.09
C LYS A 156 0.78 23.23 -0.78
N GLN A 157 0.83 21.92 -1.04
CA GLN A 157 1.99 21.28 -1.65
C GLN A 157 2.00 21.43 -3.16
N ASN A 158 3.16 21.24 -3.78
CA ASN A 158 3.34 21.19 -5.23
C ASN A 158 4.26 20.02 -5.60
N TYR A 159 3.75 18.79 -5.43
CA TYR A 159 4.52 17.57 -5.62
C TYR A 159 4.98 17.34 -7.06
N SER A 160 4.17 17.76 -8.03
CA SER A 160 4.44 17.55 -9.46
C SER A 160 5.22 18.70 -10.11
N GLY A 161 5.33 19.85 -9.44
CA GLY A 161 5.77 21.11 -10.04
C GLY A 161 4.67 21.87 -10.78
N ALA A 162 3.50 21.26 -11.05
CA ALA A 162 2.41 21.82 -11.83
C ALA A 162 1.25 22.43 -11.00
N GLY A 163 1.48 22.65 -9.70
CA GLY A 163 0.53 23.25 -8.77
C GLY A 163 -0.01 22.28 -7.71
N ALA A 164 -1.01 22.74 -6.96
CA ALA A 164 -1.61 21.97 -5.88
C ALA A 164 -2.23 20.66 -6.39
N PRO A 165 -2.03 19.53 -5.68
CA PRO A 165 -2.67 18.28 -6.07
C PRO A 165 -4.18 18.35 -5.86
N ARG A 166 -4.94 17.71 -6.76
CA ARG A 166 -6.35 17.41 -6.51
C ARG A 166 -6.43 16.30 -5.45
N LEU A 167 -7.34 16.42 -4.50
CA LEU A 167 -7.49 15.48 -3.40
C LEU A 167 -8.91 14.91 -3.42
N ALA A 168 -9.05 13.61 -3.17
CA ALA A 168 -10.32 12.98 -2.86
C ALA A 168 -10.16 12.09 -1.62
N LEU A 169 -11.13 12.16 -0.72
CA LEU A 169 -11.22 11.28 0.44
C LEU A 169 -12.05 10.05 0.09
N VAL A 170 -11.65 8.90 0.60
CA VAL A 170 -12.35 7.62 0.43
C VAL A 170 -12.61 7.02 1.80
N SER A 171 -13.86 6.76 2.12
CA SER A 171 -14.24 6.20 3.42
C SER A 171 -13.77 4.75 3.58
N PRO A 172 -13.78 4.22 4.81
CA PRO A 172 -13.70 2.78 5.04
C PRO A 172 -14.85 2.03 4.36
N ILE A 173 -14.68 0.72 4.17
CA ILE A 173 -15.78 -0.23 3.92
C ILE A 173 -16.41 -0.67 5.25
N GLY A 174 -17.61 -1.23 5.19
CA GLY A 174 -18.23 -1.88 6.33
C GLY A 174 -17.52 -3.18 6.73
N HIS A 175 -17.71 -3.58 7.98
CA HIS A 175 -17.36 -4.90 8.49
C HIS A 175 -18.47 -5.89 8.09
N GLU A 176 -18.13 -6.87 7.26
CA GLU A 176 -19.02 -7.95 6.83
C GLU A 176 -19.17 -9.01 7.92
N ASN A 177 -20.41 -9.34 8.29
CA ASN A 177 -20.65 -10.49 9.17
C ASN A 177 -20.43 -11.80 8.39
N LEU A 178 -19.41 -12.57 8.77
CA LEU A 178 -19.10 -13.86 8.16
C LEU A 178 -19.93 -15.03 8.70
N GLY A 179 -20.68 -14.84 9.80
CA GLY A 179 -21.44 -15.91 10.46
C GLY A 179 -20.55 -16.95 11.13
N ASN A 180 -19.26 -16.65 11.30
CA ASN A 180 -18.30 -17.53 11.96
C ASN A 180 -18.22 -17.18 13.45
N PRO A 181 -18.50 -18.11 14.39
CA PRO A 181 -18.46 -17.82 15.82
C PRO A 181 -17.07 -17.45 16.36
N ASN A 182 -16.00 -17.73 15.60
CA ASN A 182 -14.63 -17.36 15.95
C ASN A 182 -14.26 -15.94 15.50
N LEU A 183 -15.14 -15.22 14.81
CA LEU A 183 -14.91 -13.87 14.30
C LEU A 183 -15.99 -12.90 14.79
N PRO A 184 -15.68 -11.62 14.98
CA PRO A 184 -16.69 -10.61 15.30
C PRO A 184 -17.78 -10.51 14.21
N ASP A 185 -19.01 -10.21 14.61
CA ASP A 185 -20.15 -10.04 13.70
C ASP A 185 -20.20 -8.66 13.02
N GLY A 186 -19.25 -7.79 13.35
CA GLY A 186 -19.10 -6.45 12.80
C GLY A 186 -20.03 -5.39 13.38
N LYS A 187 -21.00 -5.70 14.27
CA LYS A 187 -21.97 -4.70 14.76
C LYS A 187 -21.31 -3.52 15.48
N ALA A 188 -20.48 -3.82 16.48
CA ALA A 188 -19.78 -2.78 17.24
C ALA A 188 -18.81 -2.00 16.35
N ASN A 189 -18.10 -2.69 15.44
CA ASN A 189 -17.16 -2.06 14.53
C ASN A 189 -17.87 -1.13 13.54
N ASN A 190 -18.99 -1.56 12.97
CA ASN A 190 -19.79 -0.76 12.03
C ASN A 190 -20.38 0.50 12.68
N ALA A 191 -20.74 0.45 13.96
CA ALA A 191 -21.16 1.65 14.69
C ALA A 191 -20.05 2.71 14.71
N ASN A 192 -18.81 2.29 15.00
CA ASN A 192 -17.65 3.19 14.99
C ASN A 192 -17.29 3.62 13.56
N LEU A 193 -17.17 2.70 12.60
CA LEU A 193 -16.86 3.02 11.20
C LEU A 193 -17.84 4.03 10.60
N LYS A 194 -19.11 3.97 11.00
CA LYS A 194 -20.11 4.96 10.59
C LYS A 194 -19.78 6.36 11.13
N LEU A 195 -19.43 6.49 12.40
CA LEU A 195 -19.06 7.78 13.00
C LEU A 195 -17.89 8.44 12.26
N TYR A 196 -16.89 7.64 11.87
CA TYR A 196 -15.70 8.15 11.17
C TYR A 196 -15.99 8.43 9.70
N THR A 197 -16.80 7.61 9.03
CA THR A 197 -17.32 7.90 7.67
C THR A 197 -18.09 9.22 7.65
N ASP A 198 -19.02 9.42 8.59
CA ASP A 198 -19.82 10.65 8.70
C ASP A 198 -18.92 11.86 9.01
N ALA A 199 -17.89 11.68 9.85
CA ALA A 199 -16.90 12.72 10.14
C ALA A 199 -16.08 13.12 8.90
N MET A 200 -15.65 12.14 8.08
CA MET A 200 -14.98 12.40 6.82
C MET A 200 -15.88 13.17 5.85
N ALA A 201 -17.14 12.76 5.71
CA ALA A 201 -18.12 13.43 4.85
C ALA A 201 -18.34 14.89 5.28
N ALA A 202 -18.45 15.15 6.59
CA ALA A 202 -18.61 16.50 7.13
C ALA A 202 -17.42 17.40 6.82
N VAL A 203 -16.19 16.93 7.11
CA VAL A 203 -14.95 17.70 6.82
C VAL A 203 -14.76 17.92 5.32
N ALA A 204 -15.04 16.90 4.50
CA ALA A 204 -14.95 17.02 3.05
C ALA A 204 -15.94 18.06 2.50
N THR A 205 -17.17 18.10 3.04
CA THR A 205 -18.17 19.09 2.67
C THR A 205 -17.73 20.50 3.07
N GLU A 206 -17.26 20.67 4.31
CA GLU A 206 -16.78 21.95 4.84
C GLU A 206 -15.63 22.53 4.02
N LEU A 207 -14.69 21.68 3.60
CA LEU A 207 -13.50 22.08 2.84
C LEU A 207 -13.67 21.94 1.32
N GLY A 208 -14.84 21.55 0.82
CA GLY A 208 -15.08 21.35 -0.61
C GLY A 208 -14.14 20.34 -1.27
N VAL A 209 -13.87 19.20 -0.62
CA VAL A 209 -13.08 18.09 -1.15
C VAL A 209 -14.04 16.98 -1.63
N PRO A 210 -13.82 16.36 -2.80
CA PRO A 210 -14.52 15.13 -3.19
C PRO A 210 -14.45 14.05 -2.09
N PHE A 211 -15.60 13.48 -1.74
CA PHE A 211 -15.72 12.38 -0.79
C PHE A 211 -16.43 11.19 -1.42
N VAL A 212 -15.82 10.01 -1.32
CA VAL A 212 -16.37 8.75 -1.78
C VAL A 212 -16.77 7.90 -0.58
N ASP A 213 -18.06 7.71 -0.41
CA ASP A 213 -18.63 6.78 0.57
C ASP A 213 -18.59 5.35 0.02
N LEU A 214 -17.74 4.53 0.60
CA LEU A 214 -17.70 3.09 0.40
C LEU A 214 -18.36 2.31 1.55
N PHE A 215 -18.59 2.94 2.70
CA PHE A 215 -19.12 2.28 3.89
C PHE A 215 -20.56 1.82 3.65
N ASN A 216 -21.46 2.74 3.28
CA ASN A 216 -22.86 2.38 3.08
C ASN A 216 -23.07 1.44 1.87
N PRO A 217 -22.42 1.66 0.70
CA PRO A 217 -22.58 0.76 -0.43
C PRO A 217 -21.99 -0.64 -0.20
N SER A 218 -20.89 -0.77 0.55
CA SER A 218 -20.32 -2.08 0.86
C SER A 218 -21.22 -2.90 1.77
N LEU A 219 -21.85 -2.30 2.80
CA LEU A 219 -22.85 -2.98 3.63
C LEU A 219 -24.02 -3.51 2.79
N LYS A 220 -24.50 -2.71 1.83
CA LYS A 220 -25.54 -3.15 0.89
C LYS A 220 -25.06 -4.31 0.01
N ALA A 221 -23.80 -4.26 -0.45
CA ALA A 221 -23.22 -5.33 -1.25
C ALA A 221 -23.13 -6.65 -0.46
N TYR A 222 -22.74 -6.61 0.82
CA TYR A 222 -22.67 -7.81 1.67
C TYR A 222 -24.05 -8.47 1.87
N LEU A 223 -25.10 -7.67 2.02
CA LEU A 223 -26.47 -8.18 2.17
C LEU A 223 -27.02 -8.79 0.87
N GLY A 224 -26.61 -8.27 -0.28
CA GLY A 224 -27.09 -8.71 -1.59
C GLY A 224 -26.26 -9.84 -2.23
N ALA A 225 -25.06 -10.12 -1.74
CA ALA A 225 -24.17 -11.10 -2.33
C ALA A 225 -24.53 -12.53 -1.87
N PRO A 226 -24.56 -13.53 -2.78
CA PRO A 226 -24.79 -14.93 -2.41
C PRO A 226 -23.55 -15.60 -1.76
N PHE A 227 -22.43 -14.90 -1.71
CA PHE A 227 -21.16 -15.33 -1.13
C PHE A 227 -20.53 -14.18 -0.32
N LYS A 228 -19.57 -14.51 0.54
CA LYS A 228 -18.84 -13.52 1.33
C LYS A 228 -17.85 -12.75 0.46
N LEU A 229 -17.76 -11.45 0.66
CA LEU A 229 -16.88 -10.55 -0.09
C LEU A 229 -15.56 -10.27 0.65
N THR A 230 -15.47 -10.67 1.92
CA THR A 230 -14.27 -10.58 2.75
C THR A 230 -13.84 -11.96 3.24
N HIS A 231 -12.56 -12.10 3.58
CA HIS A 231 -12.02 -13.35 4.13
C HIS A 231 -11.91 -13.34 5.67
N ASN A 232 -12.00 -12.17 6.31
CA ASN A 232 -11.94 -12.03 7.77
C ASN A 232 -12.90 -10.95 8.32
N GLY A 233 -13.89 -10.54 7.53
CA GLY A 233 -14.87 -9.50 7.88
C GLY A 233 -14.47 -8.08 7.47
N VAL A 234 -13.17 -7.80 7.28
CA VAL A 234 -12.67 -6.43 7.02
C VAL A 234 -11.69 -6.32 5.83
N HIS A 235 -11.09 -7.43 5.40
CA HIS A 235 -10.25 -7.49 4.21
C HIS A 235 -10.96 -8.27 3.10
N LEU A 236 -11.05 -7.63 1.94
CA LEU A 236 -11.74 -8.17 0.77
C LEU A 236 -11.02 -9.42 0.23
N ASN A 237 -11.80 -10.37 -0.29
CA ASN A 237 -11.31 -11.39 -1.21
C ASN A 237 -11.39 -10.85 -2.65
N THR A 238 -11.02 -11.67 -3.64
CA THR A 238 -11.03 -11.26 -5.06
C THR A 238 -12.41 -10.74 -5.52
N ASP A 239 -13.52 -11.37 -5.14
CA ASP A 239 -14.85 -10.89 -5.54
C ASP A 239 -15.24 -9.60 -4.81
N GLY A 240 -14.82 -9.45 -3.55
CA GLY A 240 -14.90 -8.18 -2.84
C GLY A 240 -14.12 -7.06 -3.53
N HIS A 241 -12.91 -7.35 -4.03
CA HIS A 241 -12.12 -6.38 -4.79
C HIS A 241 -12.78 -6.01 -6.13
N LYS A 242 -13.48 -6.92 -6.81
CA LYS A 242 -14.31 -6.59 -7.99
C LYS A 242 -15.47 -5.66 -7.63
N ALA A 243 -16.18 -5.95 -6.53
CA ALA A 243 -17.28 -5.11 -6.07
C ALA A 243 -16.78 -3.70 -5.68
N LEU A 244 -15.71 -3.63 -4.89
CA LEU A 244 -15.04 -2.39 -4.51
C LEU A 244 -14.64 -1.56 -5.74
N ALA A 245 -14.04 -2.20 -6.76
CA ALA A 245 -13.59 -1.50 -7.96
C ALA A 245 -14.72 -0.70 -8.64
N ARG A 246 -15.92 -1.28 -8.72
CA ARG A 246 -17.09 -0.60 -9.29
C ARG A 246 -17.60 0.51 -8.38
N LEU A 247 -17.72 0.24 -7.08
CA LEU A 247 -18.17 1.23 -6.10
C LEU A 247 -17.25 2.46 -6.07
N LEU A 248 -15.94 2.24 -6.09
CA LEU A 248 -14.95 3.30 -6.10
C LEU A 248 -14.94 4.08 -7.42
N ASP A 249 -15.00 3.40 -8.57
CA ASP A 249 -15.08 4.05 -9.89
C ASP A 249 -16.35 4.92 -10.03
N GLU A 250 -17.50 4.38 -9.61
CA GLU A 250 -18.76 5.12 -9.57
C GLU A 250 -18.73 6.30 -8.59
N GLY A 251 -18.12 6.12 -7.42
CA GLY A 251 -17.99 7.19 -6.43
C GLY A 251 -17.10 8.34 -6.90
N LEU A 252 -15.97 8.02 -7.55
CA LEU A 252 -15.03 9.03 -8.04
C LEU A 252 -15.55 9.76 -9.29
N PHE A 253 -16.15 9.03 -10.23
CA PHE A 253 -16.38 9.53 -11.59
C PHE A 253 -17.86 9.45 -12.03
N GLY A 254 -18.69 8.71 -11.29
CA GLY A 254 -20.12 8.47 -11.55
C GLY A 254 -20.42 7.25 -12.40
N LYS A 255 -21.71 6.90 -12.51
CA LYS A 255 -22.18 5.67 -13.17
C LYS A 255 -21.98 5.60 -14.68
N ALA A 256 -21.83 6.74 -15.35
CA ALA A 256 -21.63 6.75 -16.78
C ALA A 256 -20.23 6.21 -17.12
N ARG A 257 -20.15 5.34 -18.14
CA ARG A 257 -18.89 4.81 -18.70
C ARG A 257 -18.12 3.84 -17.79
N VAL A 258 -18.75 3.28 -16.76
CA VAL A 258 -18.17 2.15 -16.02
C VAL A 258 -18.14 0.94 -16.97
N PRO A 259 -16.97 0.31 -17.22
CA PRO A 259 -16.90 -0.88 -18.06
C PRO A 259 -17.71 -2.06 -17.49
N GLY A 260 -18.38 -2.79 -18.39
CA GLY A 260 -19.13 -4.00 -18.03
C GLY A 260 -18.22 -5.11 -17.49
N ASP A 261 -17.09 -5.37 -18.16
CA ASP A 261 -16.13 -6.40 -17.78
C ASP A 261 -14.74 -5.83 -17.50
N PHE A 262 -13.94 -6.58 -16.74
CA PHE A 262 -12.53 -6.28 -16.48
C PHE A 262 -11.67 -6.86 -17.61
N ASN A 263 -10.91 -6.01 -18.31
CA ASN A 263 -9.99 -6.46 -19.34
C ASN A 263 -8.84 -7.28 -18.71
N ALA A 264 -8.84 -8.60 -18.95
CA ALA A 264 -7.87 -9.52 -18.36
C ALA A 264 -6.42 -9.27 -18.82
N LYS A 265 -6.22 -8.87 -20.09
CA LYS A 265 -4.89 -8.54 -20.62
C LYS A 265 -4.32 -7.30 -19.94
N LEU A 266 -5.14 -6.26 -19.83
CA LEU A 266 -4.76 -5.02 -19.13
C LEU A 266 -4.45 -5.30 -17.65
N ARG A 267 -5.30 -6.09 -16.98
CA ARG A 267 -5.08 -6.47 -15.59
C ARG A 267 -3.76 -7.22 -15.38
N ALA A 268 -3.37 -8.08 -16.33
CA ALA A 268 -2.08 -8.78 -16.24
C ALA A 268 -0.89 -7.81 -16.29
N GLU A 269 -0.91 -6.83 -17.20
CA GLU A 269 0.12 -5.77 -17.26
C GLU A 269 0.14 -4.93 -15.98
N LEU A 270 -1.03 -4.61 -15.44
CA LEU A 270 -1.14 -3.85 -14.19
C LEU A 270 -0.67 -4.65 -12.96
N ASN A 271 -0.92 -5.96 -12.91
CA ASN A 271 -0.40 -6.83 -11.86
C ASN A 271 1.13 -6.83 -11.84
N GLU A 272 1.74 -6.99 -13.01
CA GLU A 272 3.19 -6.97 -13.16
C GLU A 272 3.77 -5.59 -12.82
N LYS A 273 3.14 -4.50 -13.28
CA LYS A 273 3.49 -3.12 -12.90
C LYS A 273 3.46 -2.91 -11.39
N ASN A 274 2.37 -3.30 -10.73
CA ASN A 274 2.20 -3.12 -9.30
C ASN A 274 3.16 -4.01 -8.49
N TYR A 275 3.53 -5.19 -8.99
CA TYR A 275 4.57 -6.02 -8.37
C TYR A 275 5.93 -5.29 -8.33
N GLN A 276 6.36 -4.68 -9.44
CA GLN A 276 7.62 -3.91 -9.47
C GLN A 276 7.54 -2.69 -8.53
N TRP A 277 6.43 -1.95 -8.58
CA TRP A 277 6.22 -0.79 -7.71
C TRP A 277 6.19 -1.16 -6.23
N PHE A 278 5.55 -2.27 -5.87
CA PHE A 278 5.48 -2.73 -4.49
C PHE A 278 6.87 -3.03 -3.94
N ASN A 279 7.71 -3.75 -4.69
CA ASN A 279 9.08 -4.04 -4.28
C ASN A 279 9.94 -2.77 -4.20
N ARG A 280 9.66 -1.78 -5.04
CA ARG A 280 10.31 -0.47 -4.99
C ARG A 280 9.94 0.32 -3.73
N TYR A 281 8.65 0.40 -3.42
CA TYR A 281 8.14 1.25 -2.35
C TYR A 281 8.22 0.57 -0.97
N ARG A 282 7.98 -0.75 -0.92
CA ARG A 282 7.97 -1.58 0.30
C ARG A 282 9.06 -2.63 0.26
N ALA A 283 10.30 -2.18 0.11
CA ALA A 283 11.45 -3.06 0.22
C ALA A 283 11.42 -3.85 1.55
N VAL A 284 11.64 -5.16 1.47
CA VAL A 284 11.51 -6.10 2.59
C VAL A 284 12.37 -5.70 3.78
N ASN A 285 13.60 -5.21 3.52
CA ASN A 285 14.51 -4.79 4.56
C ASN A 285 15.06 -3.39 4.30
N GLY A 286 14.26 -2.41 4.68
CA GLY A 286 14.62 -1.01 4.62
C GLY A 286 15.87 -0.59 5.40
N TYR A 287 16.30 -1.38 6.39
CA TYR A 287 17.48 -1.06 7.19
C TYR A 287 18.79 -1.03 6.38
N TYR A 288 18.82 -1.74 5.24
CA TYR A 288 19.93 -1.73 4.28
C TYR A 288 19.88 -0.59 3.28
N ILE A 289 18.73 0.07 3.14
CA ILE A 289 18.51 1.15 2.18
C ILE A 289 18.72 2.49 2.87
N TYR A 290 18.01 2.72 3.98
CA TYR A 290 17.96 4.01 4.67
C TYR A 290 18.38 3.93 6.16
N GLY A 291 18.45 2.72 6.73
CA GLY A 291 18.90 2.50 8.11
C GLY A 291 20.42 2.39 8.28
N LYS A 292 20.92 2.10 9.49
CA LYS A 292 22.37 2.08 9.77
C LYS A 292 23.14 1.03 8.96
N ARG A 293 22.49 -0.06 8.50
CA ARG A 293 23.14 -1.05 7.61
C ARG A 293 23.38 -0.51 6.20
N SER A 294 22.72 0.56 5.80
CA SER A 294 22.99 1.22 4.52
C SER A 294 24.41 1.79 4.44
N LEU A 295 25.00 2.13 5.59
CA LEU A 295 26.35 2.69 5.70
C LEU A 295 27.47 1.63 5.65
N VAL A 296 27.11 0.35 5.71
CA VAL A 296 28.09 -0.75 5.69
C VAL A 296 28.68 -0.83 4.28
N LYS A 297 30.00 -0.74 4.22
CA LYS A 297 30.78 -0.91 2.99
C LYS A 297 30.96 -2.39 2.66
N PHE A 298 30.97 -2.69 1.37
CA PHE A 298 31.50 -3.96 0.86
C PHE A 298 33.02 -4.00 1.07
N SER A 299 33.61 -5.19 1.03
CA SER A 299 35.02 -5.38 1.41
C SER A 299 36.04 -4.90 0.41
N ASP A 300 35.63 -4.74 -0.83
CA ASP A 300 36.49 -4.47 -1.96
C ASP A 300 36.51 -3.00 -2.35
N GLY A 301 35.90 -2.11 -1.55
CA GLY A 301 36.01 -0.68 -1.77
C GLY A 301 35.09 0.19 -0.93
N GLU A 302 34.75 1.34 -1.49
CA GLU A 302 33.94 2.37 -0.84
C GLU A 302 32.43 2.19 -1.06
N GLN A 303 32.04 1.28 -1.97
CA GLN A 303 30.64 0.94 -2.25
C GLN A 303 29.95 0.43 -0.99
N ARG A 304 28.74 0.90 -0.75
CA ARG A 304 27.91 0.60 0.42
C ARG A 304 26.65 -0.14 0.02
N ASN A 305 26.00 -0.74 1.01
CA ASN A 305 24.67 -1.33 0.82
C ASN A 305 23.68 -0.31 0.24
N ALA A 306 23.72 0.95 0.67
CA ALA A 306 22.88 2.01 0.12
C ALA A 306 23.04 2.17 -1.40
N ASP A 307 24.28 2.14 -1.90
CA ASP A 307 24.57 2.37 -3.32
C ASP A 307 23.94 1.27 -4.19
N VAL A 308 24.06 0.01 -3.75
CA VAL A 308 23.48 -1.15 -4.43
C VAL A 308 21.97 -1.13 -4.37
N MET A 309 21.40 -0.92 -3.18
CA MET A 309 19.95 -0.95 -2.99
C MET A 309 19.25 0.22 -3.67
N GLU A 310 19.84 1.41 -3.67
CA GLU A 310 19.31 2.55 -4.43
C GLU A 310 19.48 2.34 -5.95
N ARG A 311 20.53 1.63 -6.40
CA ARG A 311 20.60 1.19 -7.81
C ARG A 311 19.44 0.24 -8.15
N GLU A 312 19.16 -0.74 -7.31
CA GLU A 312 18.03 -1.66 -7.51
C GLU A 312 16.69 -0.91 -7.54
N ARG A 313 16.50 0.09 -6.66
CA ARG A 313 15.32 0.95 -6.70
C ARG A 313 15.22 1.74 -8.00
N ALA A 314 16.33 2.27 -8.51
CA ALA A 314 16.34 2.95 -9.81
C ALA A 314 16.03 2.01 -10.98
N VAL A 315 16.46 0.74 -10.92
CA VAL A 315 16.05 -0.30 -11.87
C VAL A 315 14.54 -0.50 -11.80
N LEU A 316 13.99 -0.69 -10.60
CA LEU A 316 12.55 -0.89 -10.40
C LEU A 316 11.72 0.34 -10.85
N ASP A 317 12.24 1.56 -10.70
CA ASP A 317 11.59 2.76 -11.20
C ASP A 317 11.42 2.73 -12.73
N VAL A 318 12.46 2.33 -13.47
CA VAL A 318 12.42 2.19 -14.94
C VAL A 318 11.53 1.01 -15.35
N MET A 319 11.65 -0.14 -14.69
CA MET A 319 10.79 -1.30 -14.94
C MET A 319 9.31 -0.96 -14.74
N THR A 320 8.98 -0.23 -13.68
CA THR A 320 7.60 0.25 -13.41
C THR A 320 7.11 1.14 -14.56
N ALA A 321 7.93 2.10 -15.00
CA ALA A 321 7.57 3.01 -16.09
C ALA A 321 7.38 2.30 -17.45
N ASN A 322 8.21 1.29 -17.75
CA ASN A 322 8.04 0.46 -18.95
C ASN A 322 6.68 -0.26 -18.94
N ARG A 323 6.24 -0.73 -17.77
CA ARG A 323 4.96 -1.42 -17.59
C ARG A 323 3.76 -0.46 -17.60
N ASP A 324 3.90 0.77 -17.10
CA ASP A 324 2.89 1.82 -17.30
C ASP A 324 2.64 2.05 -18.81
N ALA A 325 3.71 2.21 -19.60
CA ALA A 325 3.61 2.42 -21.05
C ALA A 325 2.92 1.24 -21.78
N ARG A 326 3.19 -0.01 -21.34
CA ARG A 326 2.51 -1.20 -21.86
C ARG A 326 1.02 -1.20 -21.50
N ALA A 327 0.67 -0.90 -20.24
CA ALA A 327 -0.70 -0.83 -19.80
C ALA A 327 -1.49 0.24 -20.58
N TRP A 328 -0.88 1.39 -20.90
CA TRP A 328 -1.51 2.41 -21.75
C TRP A 328 -1.82 1.91 -23.15
N LYS A 329 -0.87 1.23 -23.81
CA LYS A 329 -1.09 0.63 -25.13
C LYS A 329 -2.24 -0.37 -25.10
N VAL A 330 -2.24 -1.28 -24.13
CA VAL A 330 -3.32 -2.28 -23.98
C VAL A 330 -4.67 -1.62 -23.71
N ALA A 331 -4.72 -0.56 -22.90
CA ALA A 331 -5.94 0.21 -22.64
C ALA A 331 -6.47 0.90 -23.90
N GLN A 332 -5.59 1.29 -24.83
CA GLN A 332 -5.92 1.89 -26.12
C GLN A 332 -6.27 0.86 -27.20
N GLY A 333 -6.20 -0.44 -26.88
CA GLY A 333 -6.46 -1.53 -27.83
C GLY A 333 -5.25 -1.86 -28.72
N GLU A 334 -4.07 -1.32 -28.41
CA GLU A 334 -2.84 -1.61 -29.13
C GLU A 334 -2.19 -2.91 -28.64
N PRO A 335 -1.56 -3.69 -29.54
CA PRO A 335 -0.80 -4.86 -29.14
C PRO A 335 0.51 -4.46 -28.42
N VAL A 336 0.94 -5.31 -27.49
CA VAL A 336 2.26 -5.23 -26.84
C VAL A 336 3.00 -6.56 -27.03
N PRO A 337 4.34 -6.56 -27.16
CA PRO A 337 5.12 -7.80 -27.25
C PRO A 337 4.91 -8.70 -26.03
N ALA A 338 4.98 -10.02 -26.22
CA ALA A 338 4.83 -10.98 -25.11
C ALA A 338 5.93 -10.81 -24.04
N THR A 339 7.16 -10.54 -24.48
CA THR A 339 8.28 -10.23 -23.58
C THR A 339 8.28 -8.74 -23.24
N ILE A 340 8.51 -8.42 -21.96
CA ILE A 340 8.69 -7.03 -21.51
C ILE A 340 10.14 -6.62 -21.82
N ASP A 341 10.30 -5.49 -22.48
CA ASP A 341 11.62 -4.93 -22.78
C ASP A 341 12.08 -4.02 -21.63
N ASP A 342 13.03 -4.52 -20.84
CA ASP A 342 13.71 -3.79 -19.77
C ASP A 342 15.19 -3.52 -20.14
N SER A 343 15.54 -3.52 -21.43
CA SER A 343 16.93 -3.25 -21.87
C SER A 343 17.42 -1.83 -21.56
N ASN A 344 16.50 -0.92 -21.21
CA ASN A 344 16.78 0.46 -20.82
C ASN A 344 17.03 0.66 -19.31
N VAL A 345 16.93 -0.39 -18.49
CA VAL A 345 17.20 -0.27 -17.04
C VAL A 345 18.69 0.03 -16.81
N PRO A 346 19.04 0.83 -15.79
CA PRO A 346 20.44 1.01 -15.42
C PRO A 346 21.06 -0.34 -15.04
N PRO A 347 22.34 -0.58 -15.36
CA PRO A 347 22.99 -1.83 -14.98
C PRO A 347 23.06 -1.97 -13.46
N PHE A 348 22.97 -3.19 -12.93
CA PHE A 348 23.23 -3.41 -11.51
C PHE A 348 24.67 -3.03 -11.15
N LEU A 349 24.87 -2.58 -9.91
CA LEU A 349 26.22 -2.42 -9.39
C LEU A 349 26.75 -3.81 -9.03
N PRO A 350 27.91 -4.24 -9.57
CA PRO A 350 28.49 -5.51 -9.19
C PRO A 350 28.83 -5.49 -7.70
N VAL A 351 28.56 -6.60 -7.03
CA VAL A 351 28.94 -6.82 -5.63
C VAL A 351 29.88 -8.02 -5.61
N LYS A 352 31.09 -7.82 -5.11
CA LYS A 352 32.03 -8.91 -4.94
C LYS A 352 31.66 -9.72 -3.71
N THR A 353 31.49 -11.02 -3.91
CA THR A 353 31.27 -11.95 -2.80
C THR A 353 32.53 -12.06 -1.94
N HIS A 354 32.31 -12.26 -0.64
CA HIS A 354 33.36 -12.64 0.30
C HIS A 354 33.69 -14.14 0.26
N PHE A 355 32.90 -14.90 -0.47
CA PHE A 355 33.12 -16.32 -0.66
C PHE A 355 34.49 -16.56 -1.31
N GLY A 356 35.33 -17.37 -0.66
CA GLY A 356 36.72 -17.62 -1.05
C GLY A 356 37.65 -16.41 -0.95
N SER A 357 37.27 -15.37 -0.19
CA SER A 357 38.21 -14.31 0.18
C SER A 357 39.08 -14.73 1.37
N ALA A 358 40.40 -14.49 1.26
CA ALA A 358 41.34 -14.79 2.33
C ALA A 358 40.90 -14.16 3.67
N ARG A 359 41.04 -14.92 4.76
CA ARG A 359 40.61 -14.55 6.13
C ARG A 359 40.91 -13.09 6.45
N VAL A 360 39.90 -12.34 6.89
CA VAL A 360 40.12 -11.01 7.49
C VAL A 360 40.87 -11.22 8.81
N ASN A 361 42.14 -10.82 8.87
CA ASN A 361 42.87 -10.76 10.12
C ASN A 361 42.27 -9.64 10.98
N ARG A 362 41.47 -9.99 11.99
CA ARG A 362 40.74 -9.05 12.85
C ARG A 362 41.64 -8.04 13.55
N GLU A 363 42.86 -8.44 13.90
CA GLU A 363 43.84 -7.56 14.56
C GLU A 363 44.34 -6.47 13.61
N LYS A 364 44.41 -6.77 12.31
CA LYS A 364 44.88 -5.88 11.25
C LYS A 364 43.77 -5.23 10.42
N ALA A 365 42.50 -5.52 10.72
CA ALA A 365 41.37 -4.97 9.95
C ALA A 365 41.31 -3.44 10.12
N ALA A 366 41.40 -2.72 9.00
CA ALA A 366 41.35 -1.26 8.97
C ALA A 366 39.95 -0.71 9.33
N ASN A 367 38.88 -1.50 9.09
CA ASN A 367 37.51 -1.12 9.42
C ASN A 367 37.14 -1.60 10.85
N PRO A 368 36.83 -0.70 11.80
CA PRO A 368 36.46 -1.07 13.16
C PRO A 368 35.24 -2.00 13.25
N ILE A 369 34.30 -1.91 12.30
CA ILE A 369 33.08 -2.75 12.28
C ILE A 369 33.43 -4.23 12.02
N GLN A 370 34.51 -4.50 11.25
CA GLN A 370 35.01 -5.85 11.01
C GLN A 370 35.69 -6.47 12.25
N LYS A 371 36.01 -5.66 13.27
CA LYS A 371 36.53 -6.13 14.56
C LYS A 371 35.42 -6.64 15.50
N VAL A 372 34.17 -6.21 15.30
CA VAL A 372 33.02 -6.49 16.18
C VAL A 372 31.84 -7.20 15.50
N GLY A 373 31.89 -7.44 14.19
CA GLY A 373 30.86 -8.18 13.47
C GLY A 373 30.89 -9.69 13.73
N MET A 374 29.72 -10.34 13.61
CA MET A 374 29.61 -11.80 13.50
C MET A 374 30.13 -12.29 12.13
N SER A 375 31.39 -12.03 11.80
CA SER A 375 32.05 -12.97 10.88
C SER A 375 32.23 -14.25 11.69
N SER A 376 31.89 -15.40 11.13
CA SER A 376 32.30 -16.65 11.74
C SER A 376 33.82 -16.65 11.96
N LYS A 377 34.30 -17.28 13.04
CA LYS A 377 35.74 -17.53 13.22
C LYS A 377 36.30 -18.43 12.10
N SER A 378 35.44 -19.14 11.38
CA SER A 378 35.72 -19.77 10.10
C SER A 378 35.58 -18.74 8.98
N GLY A 379 36.63 -18.49 8.22
CA GLY A 379 36.46 -17.87 6.89
C GLY A 379 35.55 -18.75 6.03
N GLU A 380 34.81 -18.16 5.11
CA GLU A 380 34.14 -18.94 4.06
C GLU A 380 35.22 -19.70 3.27
N ALA A 381 34.97 -20.97 2.96
CA ALA A 381 35.93 -21.80 2.28
C ALA A 381 36.22 -21.26 0.86
N ASP A 382 37.44 -21.46 0.36
CA ASP A 382 37.81 -21.12 -1.02
C ASP A 382 37.03 -21.94 -2.06
N VAL A 383 36.52 -23.11 -1.63
CA VAL A 383 35.65 -24.00 -2.38
C VAL A 383 34.57 -24.54 -1.43
N LEU A 384 33.30 -24.57 -1.88
CA LEU A 384 32.24 -25.27 -1.16
C LEU A 384 32.51 -26.77 -1.25
N THR A 385 33.07 -27.34 -0.19
CA THR A 385 33.23 -28.80 -0.07
C THR A 385 32.19 -29.32 0.90
N TYR A 386 31.17 -29.98 0.35
CA TYR A 386 30.22 -30.75 1.14
C TYR A 386 30.84 -32.10 1.49
N LEU A 387 30.79 -32.48 2.76
CA LEU A 387 31.32 -33.77 3.19
C LEU A 387 30.35 -34.87 2.81
N PRO A 388 30.85 -36.01 2.30
CA PRO A 388 29.99 -37.17 2.14
C PRO A 388 29.29 -37.52 3.45
N VAL A 389 28.07 -38.08 3.38
CA VAL A 389 27.24 -38.39 4.55
C VAL A 389 28.02 -39.21 5.58
N SER A 390 28.77 -40.20 5.11
CA SER A 390 29.60 -41.05 5.96
C SER A 390 30.68 -40.29 6.75
N GLU A 391 31.23 -39.21 6.20
CA GLU A 391 32.23 -38.35 6.86
C GLU A 391 31.57 -37.29 7.73
N ALA A 392 30.45 -36.71 7.28
CA ALA A 392 29.67 -35.75 8.07
C ALA A 392 29.18 -36.37 9.38
N LEU A 393 28.67 -37.62 9.33
CA LEU A 393 28.18 -38.34 10.51
C LEU A 393 29.27 -38.54 11.58
N LYS A 394 30.55 -38.66 11.18
CA LYS A 394 31.70 -38.80 12.11
C LYS A 394 32.01 -37.52 12.89
N GLN A 395 31.54 -36.36 12.43
CA GLN A 395 31.80 -35.08 13.11
C GLN A 395 30.90 -34.85 14.32
N PHE A 396 29.79 -35.58 14.43
CA PHE A 396 28.86 -35.43 15.53
C PHE A 396 29.41 -36.11 16.79
N LYS A 397 29.39 -35.36 17.90
CA LYS A 397 29.60 -35.92 19.25
C LYS A 397 28.23 -36.08 19.90
N LEU A 398 27.79 -37.32 20.07
CA LEU A 398 26.48 -37.63 20.64
C LEU A 398 26.58 -37.90 22.14
N ALA A 399 25.52 -37.54 22.87
CA ALA A 399 25.38 -37.92 24.27
C ALA A 399 25.05 -39.42 24.40
N PRO A 400 25.34 -40.05 25.56
CA PRO A 400 24.96 -41.44 25.81
C PRO A 400 23.46 -41.67 25.57
N GLY A 401 23.12 -42.73 24.82
CA GLY A 401 21.74 -43.10 24.50
C GLY A 401 21.13 -42.43 23.25
N TYR A 402 21.86 -41.55 22.57
CA TYR A 402 21.40 -40.90 21.34
C TYR A 402 22.02 -41.53 20.08
N ALA A 403 21.24 -41.57 19.01
CA ALA A 403 21.66 -41.98 17.66
C ALA A 403 21.44 -40.84 16.66
N ILE A 404 22.21 -40.85 15.56
CA ILE A 404 22.06 -39.93 14.44
C ILE A 404 21.97 -40.70 13.13
N ASN A 405 21.11 -40.26 12.23
CA ASN A 405 20.97 -40.80 10.88
C ASN A 405 20.78 -39.65 9.88
N CYS A 406 21.22 -39.85 8.64
CA CYS A 406 20.94 -38.92 7.55
C CYS A 406 19.48 -39.07 7.12
N PHE A 407 18.75 -37.95 7.05
CA PHE A 407 17.37 -37.90 6.55
C PHE A 407 17.33 -37.58 5.05
N ALA A 408 18.11 -36.59 4.63
CA ALA A 408 18.32 -36.18 3.24
C ALA A 408 19.72 -35.57 3.13
N SER A 409 20.41 -35.82 2.01
CA SER A 409 21.69 -35.22 1.70
C SER A 409 21.73 -34.77 0.25
N GLU A 410 22.65 -33.86 -0.05
CA GLU A 410 22.98 -33.43 -1.41
C GLU A 410 23.51 -34.58 -2.30
N GLU A 411 23.98 -35.68 -1.71
CA GLU A 411 24.29 -36.91 -2.45
C GLU A 411 23.04 -37.54 -3.06
N GLN A 412 21.90 -37.44 -2.38
CA GLN A 412 20.62 -38.01 -2.80
C GLN A 412 19.74 -36.98 -3.53
N PHE A 413 19.81 -35.72 -3.10
CA PHE A 413 18.98 -34.61 -3.58
C PHE A 413 19.87 -33.37 -3.79
N PRO A 414 20.53 -33.22 -4.96
CA PRO A 414 21.47 -32.13 -5.21
C PRO A 414 20.91 -30.73 -4.90
N GLU A 415 19.60 -30.55 -4.99
CA GLU A 415 18.87 -29.31 -4.68
C GLU A 415 18.99 -28.89 -3.21
N VAL A 416 19.21 -29.84 -2.28
CA VAL A 416 19.34 -29.51 -0.84
C VAL A 416 20.70 -28.90 -0.48
N ALA A 417 21.68 -28.92 -1.41
CA ALA A 417 23.01 -28.36 -1.17
C ALA A 417 22.97 -26.84 -0.88
N ASN A 418 21.98 -26.12 -1.44
CA ASN A 418 21.85 -24.67 -1.26
C ASN A 418 20.37 -24.26 -1.11
N ALA A 419 19.68 -24.91 -0.17
CA ALA A 419 18.30 -24.59 0.16
C ALA A 419 18.17 -23.18 0.78
N VAL A 420 17.36 -22.31 0.18
CA VAL A 420 17.04 -20.99 0.75
C VAL A 420 16.08 -21.13 1.94
N ALA A 421 15.21 -22.13 1.91
CA ALA A 421 14.30 -22.48 3.00
C ALA A 421 14.06 -24.00 3.04
N MET A 422 13.77 -24.53 4.22
CA MET A 422 13.39 -25.93 4.40
C MET A 422 12.28 -26.01 5.44
N ALA A 423 11.22 -26.77 5.17
CA ALA A 423 10.10 -26.93 6.10
C ALA A 423 9.55 -28.36 6.09
N PHE A 424 9.14 -28.84 7.26
CA PHE A 424 8.41 -30.10 7.38
C PHE A 424 6.92 -29.82 7.46
N ASP A 425 6.12 -30.55 6.68
CA ASP A 425 4.67 -30.54 6.89
C ASP A 425 4.23 -31.49 8.01
N ALA A 426 2.95 -31.43 8.37
CA ALA A 426 2.37 -32.26 9.42
C ALA A 426 2.41 -33.78 9.12
N ARG A 427 2.82 -34.20 7.91
CA ARG A 427 3.01 -35.60 7.53
C ARG A 427 4.49 -36.01 7.54
N GLY A 428 5.39 -35.14 8.01
CA GLY A 428 6.82 -35.41 8.09
C GLY A 428 7.55 -35.32 6.75
N ARG A 429 6.94 -34.72 5.72
CA ARG A 429 7.60 -34.53 4.41
C ARG A 429 8.41 -33.24 4.45
N LEU A 430 9.64 -33.33 3.96
CA LEU A 430 10.54 -32.19 3.80
C LEU A 430 10.24 -31.46 2.48
N TRP A 431 9.98 -30.16 2.58
CA TRP A 431 9.86 -29.22 1.48
C TRP A 431 11.10 -28.34 1.46
N VAL A 432 11.71 -28.23 0.29
CA VAL A 432 12.96 -27.48 0.03
C VAL A 432 12.71 -26.49 -1.10
#